data_AF-A0A5S3WSJ0-F1
#
_entry.id   AF-A0A5S3WSJ0-F1
#
_cell.length_a   1.000
_cell.length_b   1.000
_cell.length_c   1.000
_cell.angle_alpha   90.00
_cell.angle_beta   90.00
_cell.angle_gamma   90.00
#
_symmetry.space_group_name_H-M   'P 1'
#
loop_
_entity.id
_entity.type
_entity.pdbx_description
1 polymer ?
#
loop_
_entity_poly.entity_id
_entity_poly.type
_entity_poly.pdbx_seq_one_letter_code
_entity_poly.pdbx_strand_id
1 'polypeptide(L)'
;MKLGRNDPCHCGSGKKFKRCCMSSVSKQHAQVFDDVESMLAMNPNWSLDELNAALQHKVQDRNNQPHPDFCGVTPTQMSNWLYAPFTELQWITISTPDSLAASPVMRYLALILDEAMAQSGSFKATSKGNLPTKLVKQASELLPEFAVAQFERNISISEFAGSNEDKFNALHYTRVLAEISGIIYRRSGRYHVKKSAQKQYQVSGIQAFFKPMLEAAISKYNWGYLDGFEFDADLRTFWLFMLWRIQSHSSVDQLVKEVMTAFPDLLQGFPADDYFSPERNLSMLIESRFIERFLQFWGFVTLDPRSFLNAEPVARVVQVQPLLKQTFQFTINT
;
A
#
# COMPACT_ATOMS: atom_id res chain seq x y z
N MET A 1 -2.24 -1.57 43.68
CA MET A 1 -2.19 -3.04 43.56
C MET A 1 -1.78 -3.40 42.14
N LYS A 2 -0.72 -4.18 41.93
CA LYS A 2 -0.40 -4.73 40.60
C LYS A 2 -1.21 -6.01 40.43
N LEU A 3 -2.14 -6.04 39.47
CA LEU A 3 -2.88 -7.26 39.11
C LEU A 3 -1.88 -8.34 38.65
N GLY A 4 -1.95 -9.52 39.22
CA GLY A 4 -1.21 -10.70 38.78
C GLY A 4 -1.73 -11.22 37.44
N ARG A 5 -0.86 -11.78 36.60
CA ARG A 5 -1.23 -12.27 35.23
C ARG A 5 -2.35 -13.31 35.26
N ASN A 6 -2.43 -14.12 36.32
CA ASN A 6 -3.43 -15.18 36.47
C ASN A 6 -4.71 -14.75 37.21
N ASP A 7 -4.77 -13.52 37.73
CA ASP A 7 -5.93 -13.02 38.49
C ASP A 7 -7.15 -12.81 37.57
N PRO A 8 -8.39 -12.84 38.09
CA PRO A 8 -9.58 -12.42 37.35
C PRO A 8 -9.40 -11.02 36.78
N CYS A 9 -9.76 -10.82 35.52
CA CYS A 9 -9.60 -9.52 34.89
C CYS A 9 -10.59 -8.51 35.49
N HIS A 10 -10.10 -7.29 35.74
CA HIS A 10 -10.89 -6.16 36.22
C HIS A 10 -12.00 -5.71 35.23
N CYS A 11 -11.94 -6.15 33.97
CA CYS A 11 -12.95 -5.89 32.93
C CYS A 11 -14.31 -6.56 33.22
N GLY A 12 -14.45 -7.35 34.29
CA GLY A 12 -15.68 -8.07 34.62
C GLY A 12 -15.97 -9.27 33.71
N SER A 13 -15.08 -9.61 32.76
CA SER A 13 -15.30 -10.69 31.80
C SER A 13 -15.23 -12.11 32.38
N GLY A 14 -14.83 -12.27 33.64
CA GLY A 14 -14.54 -13.58 34.25
C GLY A 14 -13.31 -14.31 33.70
N LYS A 15 -12.61 -13.75 32.70
CA LYS A 15 -11.36 -14.33 32.15
C LYS A 15 -10.15 -13.93 33.01
N LYS A 16 -9.08 -14.74 32.98
CA LYS A 16 -7.77 -14.35 33.54
C LYS A 16 -7.29 -13.04 32.90
N PHE A 17 -6.65 -12.15 33.66
CA PHE A 17 -6.13 -10.86 33.18
C PHE A 17 -5.25 -11.05 31.94
N LYS A 18 -4.42 -12.10 31.92
CA LYS A 18 -3.61 -12.49 30.76
C LYS A 18 -4.34 -12.88 29.49
N ARG A 19 -5.64 -13.02 29.54
CA ARG A 19 -6.52 -13.35 28.40
C ARG A 19 -7.61 -12.30 28.14
N CYS A 20 -7.71 -11.20 28.92
CA CYS A 20 -8.69 -10.11 28.69
C CYS A 20 -8.00 -8.77 28.38
N CYS A 21 -7.43 -8.09 29.38
CA CYS A 21 -6.97 -6.69 29.22
C CYS A 21 -5.45 -6.53 29.15
N MET A 22 -4.68 -7.62 29.13
CA MET A 22 -3.24 -7.52 28.81
C MET A 22 -3.02 -7.25 27.31
N SER A 23 -1.85 -6.74 26.95
CA SER A 23 -1.48 -6.49 25.54
C SER A 23 -1.61 -7.75 24.68
N SER A 24 -1.84 -7.58 23.38
CA SER A 24 -1.92 -8.66 22.38
C SER A 24 -0.71 -9.60 22.46
N VAL A 25 0.50 -9.05 22.51
CA VAL A 25 1.76 -9.79 22.68
C VAL A 25 1.75 -10.61 23.98
N SER A 26 1.30 -10.01 25.10
CA SER A 26 1.24 -10.71 26.39
C SER A 26 0.21 -11.84 26.42
N LYS A 27 -0.90 -11.70 25.67
CA LYS A 27 -1.92 -12.74 25.49
C LYS A 27 -1.39 -13.90 24.65
N GLN A 28 -0.69 -13.60 23.55
CA GLN A 28 -0.05 -14.62 22.72
C GLN A 28 0.98 -15.42 23.50
N HIS A 29 1.88 -14.75 24.21
CA HIS A 29 2.85 -15.42 25.09
C HIS A 29 2.16 -16.29 26.15
N ALA A 30 1.14 -15.76 26.83
CA ALA A 30 0.40 -16.53 27.84
C ALA A 30 -0.23 -17.80 27.25
N GLN A 31 -0.74 -17.73 26.03
CA GLN A 31 -1.35 -18.87 25.35
C GLN A 31 -0.31 -19.93 24.96
N VAL A 32 0.87 -19.54 24.48
CA VAL A 32 1.98 -20.48 24.19
C VAL A 32 2.43 -21.21 25.46
N PHE A 33 2.57 -20.49 26.58
CA PHE A 33 2.90 -21.12 27.86
C PHE A 33 1.81 -22.09 28.32
N ASP A 34 0.53 -21.72 28.21
CA ASP A 34 -0.58 -22.60 28.56
C ASP A 34 -0.62 -23.85 27.64
N ASP A 35 -0.23 -23.71 26.37
CA ASP A 35 -0.15 -24.82 25.40
C ASP A 35 0.98 -25.80 25.75
N VAL A 36 2.15 -25.29 26.14
CA VAL A 36 3.28 -26.10 26.63
C VAL A 36 2.90 -26.84 27.91
N GLU A 37 2.28 -26.15 28.86
CA GLU A 37 1.84 -26.73 30.13
C GLU A 37 0.82 -27.85 29.92
N SER A 38 -0.14 -27.65 29.01
CA SER A 38 -1.13 -28.66 28.62
C SER A 38 -0.48 -29.89 27.94
N MET A 39 0.47 -29.67 27.03
CA MET A 39 1.17 -30.77 26.34
C MET A 39 2.00 -31.63 27.30
N LEU A 40 2.71 -31.01 28.24
CA LEU A 40 3.47 -31.69 29.28
C LEU A 40 2.56 -32.46 30.24
N ALA A 41 1.40 -31.89 30.61
CA ALA A 41 0.43 -32.55 31.47
C ALA A 41 -0.20 -33.78 30.81
N MET A 42 -0.44 -33.74 29.50
CA MET A 42 -1.02 -34.86 28.74
C MET A 42 0.01 -35.94 28.38
N ASN A 43 1.30 -35.59 28.30
CA ASN A 43 2.36 -36.50 27.86
C ASN A 43 3.63 -36.35 28.73
N PRO A 44 3.61 -36.82 29.99
CA PRO A 44 4.68 -36.57 30.95
C PRO A 44 6.02 -37.27 30.61
N ASN A 45 6.02 -38.22 29.68
CA ASN A 45 7.19 -39.04 29.33
C ASN A 45 7.84 -38.64 27.99
N TRP A 46 7.41 -37.55 27.35
CA TRP A 46 8.00 -37.11 26.10
C TRP A 46 9.45 -36.66 26.27
N SER A 47 10.29 -37.07 25.33
CA SER A 47 11.62 -36.51 25.14
C SER A 47 11.52 -35.03 24.71
N LEU A 48 12.62 -34.30 24.87
CA LEU A 48 12.70 -32.91 24.42
C LEU A 48 12.45 -32.78 22.90
N ASP A 49 12.87 -33.76 22.12
CA ASP A 49 12.69 -33.79 20.66
C ASP A 49 11.23 -34.00 20.27
N GLU A 50 10.52 -34.91 20.95
CA GLU A 50 9.08 -35.13 20.75
C GLU A 50 8.26 -33.89 21.15
N LEU A 51 8.62 -33.24 22.26
CA LEU A 51 7.99 -32.00 22.69
C LEU A 51 8.21 -30.87 21.68
N ASN A 52 9.44 -30.71 21.16
CA ASN A 52 9.75 -29.72 20.14
C ASN A 52 8.98 -29.98 18.84
N ALA A 53 8.91 -31.22 18.38
CA ALA A 53 8.15 -31.59 17.18
C ALA A 53 6.66 -31.31 17.34
N ALA A 54 6.07 -31.66 18.49
CA ALA A 54 4.67 -31.39 18.79
C ALA A 54 4.36 -29.89 18.87
N LEU A 55 5.26 -29.10 19.47
CA LEU A 55 5.14 -27.64 19.50
C LEU A 55 5.22 -27.02 18.11
N GLN A 56 6.17 -27.48 17.27
CA GLN A 56 6.28 -27.02 15.89
C GLN A 56 5.01 -27.34 15.09
N HIS A 57 4.46 -28.55 15.20
CA HIS A 57 3.22 -28.92 14.53
C HIS A 57 2.06 -28.02 14.97
N LYS A 58 1.91 -27.76 16.27
CA LYS A 58 0.83 -26.91 16.79
C LYS A 58 0.97 -25.44 16.37
N VAL A 59 2.20 -24.91 16.33
CA VAL A 59 2.47 -23.57 15.80
C VAL A 59 2.12 -23.52 14.31
N GLN A 60 2.49 -24.54 13.54
CA GLN A 60 2.17 -24.63 12.12
C GLN A 60 0.67 -24.70 11.88
N ASP A 61 -0.07 -25.54 12.61
CA ASP A 61 -1.53 -25.63 12.53
C ASP A 61 -2.18 -24.28 12.82
N ARG A 62 -1.75 -23.61 13.89
CA ARG A 62 -2.25 -22.29 14.27
C ARG A 62 -1.97 -21.24 13.20
N ASN A 63 -0.76 -21.22 12.64
CA ASN A 63 -0.38 -20.25 11.62
C ASN A 63 -1.12 -20.48 10.29
N ASN A 64 -1.73 -21.64 10.09
CA ASN A 64 -2.54 -21.97 8.92
C ASN A 64 -4.05 -21.97 9.19
N GLN A 65 -4.49 -21.50 10.36
CA GLN A 65 -5.91 -21.28 10.65
C GLN A 65 -6.32 -19.82 10.34
N PRO A 66 -7.52 -19.60 9.76
CA PRO A 66 -8.08 -18.26 9.58
C PRO A 66 -8.07 -17.44 10.88
N HIS A 67 -7.55 -16.22 10.81
CA HIS A 67 -7.50 -15.33 11.97
C HIS A 67 -8.51 -14.18 11.81
N PRO A 68 -9.41 -13.94 12.78
CA PRO A 68 -10.44 -12.91 12.68
C PRO A 68 -9.84 -11.49 12.54
N ASP A 69 -8.76 -11.20 13.26
CA ASP A 69 -8.09 -9.89 13.16
C ASP A 69 -7.42 -9.66 11.79
N PHE A 70 -7.21 -10.72 11.00
CA PHE A 70 -6.74 -10.65 9.62
C PHE A 70 -7.88 -10.87 8.62
N CYS A 71 -9.12 -10.62 9.04
CA CYS A 71 -10.32 -10.76 8.20
C CYS A 71 -10.47 -12.14 7.56
N GLY A 72 -9.98 -13.20 8.22
CA GLY A 72 -10.09 -14.58 7.75
C GLY A 72 -8.88 -15.13 7.00
N VAL A 73 -7.86 -14.32 6.70
CA VAL A 73 -6.59 -14.88 6.20
C VAL A 73 -5.77 -15.49 7.34
N THR A 74 -4.91 -16.44 7.02
CA THR A 74 -4.06 -17.11 8.02
C THR A 74 -2.82 -16.26 8.35
N PRO A 75 -2.21 -16.42 9.53
CA PRO A 75 -0.92 -15.79 9.83
C PRO A 75 0.19 -16.11 8.81
N THR A 76 0.22 -17.31 8.23
CA THR A 76 1.15 -17.66 7.16
C THR A 76 0.91 -16.82 5.90
N GLN A 77 -0.35 -16.65 5.50
CA GLN A 77 -0.73 -15.81 4.36
C GLN A 77 -0.34 -14.35 4.60
N MET A 78 -0.67 -13.84 5.78
CA MET A 78 -0.31 -12.48 6.16
C MET A 78 1.20 -12.27 6.17
N SER A 79 1.97 -13.21 6.73
CA SER A 79 3.44 -13.11 6.78
C SER A 79 4.05 -13.01 5.37
N ASN A 80 3.54 -13.76 4.39
CA ASN A 80 4.00 -13.62 3.01
C ASN A 80 3.67 -12.22 2.46
N TRP A 81 2.46 -11.73 2.68
CA TRP A 81 2.01 -10.44 2.18
C TRP A 81 2.79 -9.25 2.73
N LEU A 82 3.24 -9.34 3.98
CA LEU A 82 4.01 -8.27 4.62
C LEU A 82 5.49 -8.26 4.21
N TYR A 83 6.08 -9.43 3.94
CA TYR A 83 7.55 -9.57 3.91
C TYR A 83 8.12 -10.21 2.65
N ALA A 84 7.31 -10.89 1.83
CA ALA A 84 7.82 -11.51 0.61
C ALA A 84 8.17 -10.43 -0.44
N PRO A 85 9.24 -10.64 -1.23
CA PRO A 85 9.53 -9.77 -2.36
C PRO A 85 8.43 -9.87 -3.42
N PHE A 86 8.32 -8.86 -4.28
CA PHE A 86 7.23 -8.73 -5.27
C PHE A 86 7.04 -9.97 -6.15
N THR A 87 8.11 -10.68 -6.50
CA THR A 87 8.09 -11.89 -7.35
C THR A 87 7.69 -13.16 -6.61
N GLU A 88 7.63 -13.13 -5.26
CA GLU A 88 7.36 -14.28 -4.40
C GLU A 88 6.04 -14.12 -3.61
N LEU A 89 5.25 -13.10 -3.94
CA LEU A 89 3.92 -12.93 -3.39
C LEU A 89 3.03 -14.12 -3.78
N GLN A 90 2.37 -14.69 -2.77
CA GLN A 90 1.48 -15.83 -2.91
C GLN A 90 0.03 -15.40 -2.70
N TRP A 91 -0.89 -16.23 -3.17
CA TRP A 91 -2.35 -15.98 -3.14
C TRP A 91 -2.81 -14.73 -3.89
N ILE A 92 -1.95 -14.21 -4.77
CA ILE A 92 -2.27 -13.14 -5.70
C ILE A 92 -1.56 -13.38 -7.03
N THR A 93 -2.28 -13.17 -8.12
CA THR A 93 -1.71 -12.99 -9.45
C THR A 93 -1.63 -11.50 -9.75
N ILE A 94 -0.42 -11.00 -10.01
CA ILE A 94 -0.18 -9.63 -10.46
C ILE A 94 0.12 -9.65 -11.95
N SER A 95 -0.82 -9.18 -12.75
CA SER A 95 -0.77 -9.18 -14.21
C SER A 95 -0.52 -7.77 -14.75
N THR A 96 0.10 -7.70 -15.92
CA THR A 96 0.14 -6.46 -16.70
C THR A 96 -1.14 -6.41 -17.54
N PRO A 97 -2.02 -5.40 -17.37
CA PRO A 97 -3.25 -5.29 -18.16
C PRO A 97 -2.98 -5.10 -19.66
N ASP A 98 -3.85 -5.64 -20.52
CA ASP A 98 -3.70 -5.56 -21.99
C ASP A 98 -3.67 -4.11 -22.51
N SER A 99 -4.41 -3.21 -21.83
CA SER A 99 -4.41 -1.78 -22.10
C SER A 99 -4.05 -0.99 -20.85
N LEU A 100 -3.07 -0.10 -20.99
CA LEU A 100 -2.67 0.85 -19.95
C LEU A 100 -3.25 2.25 -20.17
N ALA A 101 -4.17 2.42 -21.11
CA ALA A 101 -4.68 3.73 -21.51
C ALA A 101 -5.35 4.51 -20.36
N ALA A 102 -5.99 3.78 -19.43
CA ALA A 102 -6.67 4.34 -18.27
C ALA A 102 -5.74 4.66 -17.08
N SER A 103 -4.45 4.32 -17.16
CA SER A 103 -3.50 4.56 -16.07
C SER A 103 -2.76 5.89 -16.27
N PRO A 104 -2.96 6.91 -15.41
CA PRO A 104 -2.25 8.18 -15.51
C PRO A 104 -0.73 7.99 -15.48
N VAL A 105 -0.21 7.25 -14.49
CA VAL A 105 1.23 6.94 -14.36
C VAL A 105 1.81 6.36 -15.64
N MET A 106 1.15 5.37 -16.26
CA MET A 106 1.69 4.72 -17.45
C MET A 106 1.59 5.62 -18.69
N ARG A 107 0.55 6.46 -18.80
CA ARG A 107 0.41 7.42 -19.88
C ARG A 107 1.42 8.56 -19.78
N TYR A 108 1.70 9.05 -18.57
CA TYR A 108 2.76 10.03 -18.34
C TYR A 108 4.15 9.44 -18.61
N LEU A 109 4.39 8.17 -18.23
CA LEU A 109 5.64 7.49 -18.58
C LEU A 109 5.82 7.36 -20.09
N ALA A 110 4.76 6.98 -20.82
CA ALA A 110 4.80 6.91 -22.28
C ALA A 110 5.22 8.26 -22.90
N LEU A 111 4.63 9.38 -22.46
CA LEU A 111 5.04 10.72 -22.92
C LEU A 111 6.53 11.02 -22.67
N ILE A 112 7.04 10.65 -21.49
CA ILE A 112 8.46 10.83 -21.13
C ILE A 112 9.37 9.99 -22.04
N LEU A 113 8.99 8.74 -22.30
CA LEU A 113 9.76 7.84 -23.16
C LEU A 113 9.69 8.29 -24.62
N ASP A 114 8.53 8.66 -25.14
CA ASP A 114 8.35 9.12 -26.52
C ASP A 114 9.18 10.39 -26.81
N GLU A 115 9.14 11.37 -25.91
CA GLU A 115 9.96 12.60 -26.03
C GLU A 115 11.46 12.27 -26.08
N ALA A 116 11.90 11.32 -25.24
CA ALA A 116 13.30 10.88 -25.22
C ALA A 116 13.66 10.12 -26.51
N MET A 117 12.83 9.19 -26.94
CA MET A 117 13.08 8.35 -28.12
C MET A 117 13.11 9.17 -29.41
N ALA A 118 12.26 10.18 -29.53
CA ALA A 118 12.30 11.15 -30.62
C ALA A 118 13.61 11.96 -30.68
N GLN A 119 14.33 12.07 -29.55
CA GLN A 119 15.60 12.78 -29.41
C GLN A 119 16.78 11.84 -29.13
N SER A 120 16.81 10.70 -29.81
CA SER A 120 17.90 9.72 -29.73
C SER A 120 18.15 9.17 -28.31
N GLY A 121 17.08 9.07 -27.51
CA GLY A 121 17.05 8.47 -26.18
C GLY A 121 17.29 9.44 -25.01
N SER A 122 17.27 10.76 -25.23
CA SER A 122 17.38 11.74 -24.14
C SER A 122 16.73 13.08 -24.49
N PHE A 123 16.28 13.84 -23.49
CA PHE A 123 15.78 15.21 -23.66
C PHE A 123 16.30 16.15 -22.57
N LYS A 124 16.29 17.46 -22.84
CA LYS A 124 16.79 18.47 -21.89
C LYS A 124 15.81 18.64 -20.73
N ALA A 125 16.32 18.63 -19.49
CA ALA A 125 15.54 19.02 -18.32
C ALA A 125 15.56 20.56 -18.16
N THR A 126 14.67 21.09 -17.33
CA THR A 126 14.77 22.50 -16.90
C THR A 126 16.02 22.72 -16.04
N SER A 127 16.33 23.97 -15.70
CA SER A 127 17.46 24.31 -14.81
C SER A 127 17.33 23.69 -13.41
N LYS A 128 16.10 23.56 -12.89
CA LYS A 128 15.81 22.85 -11.63
C LYS A 128 15.85 21.32 -11.78
N GLY A 129 16.00 20.85 -13.01
CA GLY A 129 15.97 19.44 -13.35
C GLY A 129 14.57 18.86 -13.46
N ASN A 130 13.53 19.69 -13.58
CA ASN A 130 12.17 19.26 -13.88
C ASN A 130 12.00 18.91 -15.38
N LEU A 131 10.89 18.26 -15.73
CA LEU A 131 10.42 18.04 -17.09
C LEU A 131 10.12 19.38 -17.77
N PRO A 132 10.39 19.51 -19.08
CA PRO A 132 10.04 20.71 -19.84
C PRO A 132 8.54 21.02 -19.81
N THR A 133 8.19 22.31 -19.78
CA THR A 133 6.79 22.78 -19.77
C THR A 133 5.97 22.27 -20.96
N LYS A 134 6.60 22.04 -22.11
CA LYS A 134 5.94 21.40 -23.27
C LYS A 134 5.39 20.02 -22.91
N LEU A 135 6.20 19.17 -22.26
CA LEU A 135 5.79 17.83 -21.84
C LEU A 135 4.73 17.91 -20.74
N VAL A 136 4.89 18.82 -19.78
CA VAL A 136 3.88 19.06 -18.73
C VAL A 136 2.53 19.46 -19.33
N LYS A 137 2.52 20.32 -20.36
CA LYS A 137 1.29 20.70 -21.07
C LYS A 137 0.64 19.50 -21.74
N GLN A 138 1.42 18.69 -22.46
CA GLN A 138 0.92 17.45 -23.09
C GLN A 138 0.35 16.48 -22.05
N ALA A 139 1.00 16.32 -20.90
CA ALA A 139 0.50 15.48 -19.82
C ALA A 139 -0.81 16.02 -19.22
N SER A 140 -0.95 17.34 -19.10
CA SER A 140 -2.18 17.97 -18.58
C SER A 140 -3.36 17.77 -19.54
N GLU A 141 -3.10 17.76 -20.85
CA GLU A 141 -4.09 17.51 -21.90
C GLU A 141 -4.66 16.08 -21.87
N LEU A 142 -3.98 15.13 -21.18
CA LEU A 142 -4.47 13.76 -21.01
C LEU A 142 -5.54 13.61 -19.92
N LEU A 143 -5.72 14.62 -19.04
CA LEU A 143 -6.63 14.52 -17.90
C LEU A 143 -8.04 14.02 -18.27
N PRO A 144 -8.72 14.51 -19.34
CA PRO A 144 -10.06 14.04 -19.70
C PRO A 144 -10.16 12.55 -20.02
N GLU A 145 -9.03 11.86 -20.28
CA GLU A 145 -9.01 10.42 -20.53
C GLU A 145 -9.10 9.58 -19.25
N PHE A 146 -8.91 10.19 -18.07
CA PHE A 146 -8.84 9.48 -16.79
C PHE A 146 -10.15 9.55 -16.00
N ALA A 147 -10.50 8.46 -15.32
CA ALA A 147 -11.71 8.39 -14.50
C ALA A 147 -11.77 9.46 -13.39
N VAL A 148 -10.62 9.94 -12.91
CA VAL A 148 -10.51 11.02 -11.91
C VAL A 148 -10.98 12.38 -12.43
N ALA A 149 -11.04 12.59 -13.75
CA ALA A 149 -11.46 13.86 -14.34
C ALA A 149 -12.85 14.33 -13.90
N GLN A 150 -13.74 13.40 -13.51
CA GLN A 150 -15.07 13.71 -13.00
C GLN A 150 -15.06 14.56 -11.71
N PHE A 151 -13.96 14.50 -10.95
CA PHE A 151 -13.80 15.21 -9.68
C PHE A 151 -12.91 16.46 -9.80
N GLU A 152 -12.18 16.58 -10.91
CA GLU A 152 -11.24 17.66 -11.15
C GLU A 152 -11.98 18.91 -11.64
N ARG A 153 -11.72 20.05 -10.98
CA ARG A 153 -12.42 21.31 -11.28
C ARG A 153 -11.48 22.45 -11.62
N ASN A 154 -10.30 22.51 -11.01
CA ASN A 154 -9.37 23.62 -11.18
C ASN A 154 -7.92 23.14 -11.24
N ILE A 155 -7.23 23.51 -12.31
CA ILE A 155 -5.84 23.11 -12.58
C ILE A 155 -4.85 23.56 -11.49
N SER A 156 -5.15 24.61 -10.73
CA SER A 156 -4.24 25.15 -9.70
C SER A 156 -4.14 24.27 -8.45
N ILE A 157 -5.10 23.37 -8.24
CA ILE A 157 -5.16 22.43 -7.12
C ILE A 157 -5.26 20.98 -7.58
N SER A 158 -4.99 20.72 -8.87
CA SER A 158 -5.13 19.40 -9.47
C SER A 158 -3.88 18.56 -9.21
N GLU A 159 -4.07 17.31 -8.84
CA GLU A 159 -2.98 16.33 -8.77
C GLU A 159 -2.57 15.84 -10.17
N PHE A 160 -3.44 16.03 -11.17
CA PHE A 160 -3.38 15.43 -12.51
C PHE A 160 -3.20 16.42 -13.67
N ALA A 161 -3.02 17.71 -13.38
CA ALA A 161 -2.71 18.73 -14.37
C ALA A 161 -1.99 19.92 -13.71
N GLY A 162 -1.13 20.62 -14.45
CA GLY A 162 -0.37 21.75 -13.88
C GLY A 162 0.39 22.59 -14.91
N SER A 163 0.78 23.80 -14.52
CA SER A 163 1.53 24.71 -15.41
C SER A 163 3.03 24.34 -15.55
N ASN A 164 3.56 23.57 -14.61
CA ASN A 164 4.92 23.04 -14.57
C ASN A 164 4.93 21.78 -13.69
N GLU A 165 6.04 21.04 -13.65
CA GLU A 165 6.11 19.78 -12.90
C GLU A 165 5.95 19.98 -11.37
N ASP A 166 6.45 21.08 -10.79
CA ASP A 166 6.32 21.37 -9.36
C ASP A 166 4.84 21.50 -8.93
N LYS A 167 3.94 21.74 -9.88
CA LYS A 167 2.48 21.85 -9.66
C LYS A 167 1.71 20.69 -10.28
N PHE A 168 2.35 19.54 -10.50
CA PHE A 168 1.73 18.39 -11.13
C PHE A 168 2.26 17.10 -10.47
N ASN A 169 1.69 16.80 -9.30
CA ASN A 169 2.13 15.71 -8.43
C ASN A 169 2.14 14.34 -9.10
N ALA A 170 1.08 13.94 -9.83
CA ALA A 170 1.04 12.62 -10.46
C ALA A 170 2.11 12.46 -11.57
N LEU A 171 2.41 13.53 -12.31
CA LEU A 171 3.50 13.55 -13.31
C LEU A 171 4.87 13.49 -12.65
N HIS A 172 5.07 14.29 -11.59
CA HIS A 172 6.31 14.27 -10.81
C HIS A 172 6.58 12.90 -10.21
N TYR A 173 5.56 12.32 -9.57
CA TYR A 173 5.56 10.95 -9.05
C TYR A 173 5.99 9.94 -10.12
N THR A 174 5.42 10.05 -11.31
CA THR A 174 5.75 9.15 -12.44
C THR A 174 7.23 9.24 -12.82
N ARG A 175 7.77 10.46 -12.93
CA ARG A 175 9.19 10.66 -13.24
C ARG A 175 10.09 10.06 -12.15
N VAL A 176 9.76 10.28 -10.87
CA VAL A 176 10.52 9.72 -9.74
C VAL A 176 10.49 8.19 -9.76
N LEU A 177 9.33 7.58 -10.00
CA LEU A 177 9.22 6.13 -10.16
C LEU A 177 10.07 5.61 -11.33
N ALA A 178 10.10 6.32 -12.45
CA ALA A 178 10.90 5.96 -13.62
C ALA A 178 12.41 6.01 -13.32
N GLU A 179 12.85 6.92 -12.45
CA GLU A 179 14.23 6.96 -11.95
C GLU A 179 14.52 5.81 -10.97
N ILE A 180 13.64 5.57 -10.00
CA ILE A 180 13.80 4.51 -8.98
C ILE A 180 13.80 3.12 -9.63
N SER A 181 12.94 2.89 -10.61
CA SER A 181 12.92 1.66 -11.43
C SER A 181 14.11 1.57 -12.39
N GLY A 182 14.90 2.63 -12.50
CA GLY A 182 16.08 2.68 -13.33
C GLY A 182 15.79 2.68 -14.82
N ILE A 183 14.60 3.10 -15.25
CA ILE A 183 14.22 3.26 -16.66
C ILE A 183 14.91 4.50 -17.23
N ILE A 184 14.83 5.60 -16.49
CA ILE A 184 15.48 6.87 -16.83
C ILE A 184 16.52 7.24 -15.78
N TYR A 185 17.40 8.18 -16.13
CA TYR A 185 18.31 8.82 -15.19
C TYR A 185 18.67 10.22 -15.67
N ARG A 186 18.99 11.12 -14.74
CA ARG A 186 19.42 12.47 -15.05
C ARG A 186 20.95 12.58 -15.11
N ARG A 187 21.49 13.13 -16.20
CA ARG A 187 22.93 13.43 -16.34
C ARG A 187 23.14 14.66 -17.22
N SER A 188 24.00 15.57 -16.77
CA SER A 188 24.38 16.79 -17.49
C SER A 188 23.16 17.63 -17.94
N GLY A 189 22.19 17.82 -17.04
CA GLY A 189 20.98 18.61 -17.32
C GLY A 189 19.99 17.96 -18.29
N ARG A 190 20.11 16.66 -18.56
CA ARG A 190 19.22 15.90 -19.44
C ARG A 190 18.68 14.66 -18.73
N TYR A 191 17.46 14.27 -19.09
CA TYR A 191 16.94 12.94 -18.81
C TYR A 191 17.32 12.00 -19.94
N HIS A 192 17.86 10.85 -19.57
CA HIS A 192 18.28 9.79 -20.50
C HIS A 192 17.48 8.52 -20.19
N VAL A 193 17.01 7.85 -21.22
CA VAL A 193 16.47 6.48 -21.11
C VAL A 193 17.63 5.50 -21.18
N LYS A 194 17.74 4.54 -20.26
CA LYS A 194 18.82 3.53 -20.32
C LYS A 194 18.75 2.74 -21.63
N LYS A 195 19.90 2.32 -22.18
CA LYS A 195 19.92 1.57 -23.45
C LYS A 195 19.15 0.25 -23.39
N SER A 196 19.13 -0.43 -22.24
CA SER A 196 18.27 -1.61 -22.02
C SER A 196 16.78 -1.25 -22.10
N ALA A 197 16.37 -0.16 -21.45
CA ALA A 197 15.00 0.34 -21.49
C ALA A 197 14.59 0.82 -22.90
N GLN A 198 15.47 1.48 -23.66
CA GLN A 198 15.19 1.84 -25.06
C GLN A 198 14.85 0.59 -25.90
N LYS A 199 15.63 -0.49 -25.75
CA LYS A 199 15.39 -1.77 -26.44
C LYS A 199 14.08 -2.41 -26.00
N GLN A 200 13.81 -2.45 -24.69
CA GLN A 200 12.56 -2.99 -24.15
C GLN A 200 11.34 -2.22 -24.67
N TYR A 201 11.42 -0.89 -24.71
CA TYR A 201 10.34 -0.04 -25.22
C TYR A 201 10.06 -0.29 -26.71
N GLN A 202 11.11 -0.47 -27.52
CA GLN A 202 10.95 -0.78 -28.95
C GLN A 202 10.32 -2.15 -29.21
N VAL A 203 10.57 -3.14 -28.35
CA VAL A 203 10.08 -4.52 -28.53
C VAL A 203 8.68 -4.71 -27.96
N SER A 204 8.42 -4.16 -26.78
CA SER A 204 7.21 -4.46 -25.99
C SER A 204 6.39 -3.22 -25.63
N GLY A 205 6.79 -2.05 -26.12
CA GLY A 205 6.13 -0.78 -25.81
C GLY A 205 6.14 -0.47 -24.31
N ILE A 206 5.15 0.31 -23.90
CA ILE A 206 5.00 0.75 -22.50
C ILE A 206 4.73 -0.41 -21.53
N GLN A 207 4.21 -1.53 -22.03
CA GLN A 207 3.84 -2.71 -21.23
C GLN A 207 5.03 -3.32 -20.46
N ALA A 208 6.24 -3.22 -21.02
CA ALA A 208 7.45 -3.71 -20.37
C ALA A 208 7.74 -3.04 -19.02
N PHE A 209 7.20 -1.84 -18.79
CA PHE A 209 7.53 -1.02 -17.63
C PHE A 209 6.47 -1.04 -16.54
N PHE A 210 5.31 -1.66 -16.76
CA PHE A 210 4.23 -1.69 -15.78
C PHE A 210 4.65 -2.32 -14.45
N LYS A 211 5.14 -3.57 -14.48
CA LYS A 211 5.59 -4.28 -13.27
C LYS A 211 6.81 -3.61 -12.60
N PRO A 212 7.87 -3.21 -13.32
CA PRO A 212 8.99 -2.49 -12.70
C PRO A 212 8.58 -1.18 -12.01
N MET A 213 7.66 -0.42 -12.61
CA MET A 213 7.14 0.81 -12.01
C MET A 213 6.28 0.50 -10.77
N LEU A 214 5.45 -0.54 -10.82
CA LEU A 214 4.58 -0.94 -9.73
C LEU A 214 5.40 -1.44 -8.52
N GLU A 215 6.39 -2.28 -8.79
CA GLU A 215 7.34 -2.75 -7.78
C GLU A 215 8.09 -1.57 -7.13
N ALA A 216 8.56 -0.60 -7.93
CA ALA A 216 9.19 0.59 -7.41
C ALA A 216 8.25 1.41 -6.50
N ALA A 217 6.98 1.52 -6.87
CA ALA A 217 5.98 2.24 -6.08
C ALA A 217 5.76 1.60 -4.70
N ILE A 218 5.65 0.27 -4.62
CA ILE A 218 5.35 -0.41 -3.36
C ILE A 218 6.59 -0.67 -2.49
N SER A 219 7.79 -0.79 -3.07
CA SER A 219 8.98 -1.26 -2.32
C SER A 219 10.05 -0.20 -2.09
N LYS A 220 10.10 0.85 -2.90
CA LYS A 220 11.23 1.81 -2.91
C LYS A 220 10.82 3.26 -2.79
N TYR A 221 9.71 3.65 -3.42
CA TYR A 221 9.21 5.01 -3.34
C TYR A 221 8.83 5.36 -1.90
N ASN A 222 9.17 6.57 -1.46
CA ASN A 222 8.73 7.10 -0.17
C ASN A 222 7.30 7.63 -0.31
N TRP A 223 6.33 6.95 0.30
CA TRP A 223 4.92 7.32 0.20
C TRP A 223 4.59 8.68 0.82
N GLY A 224 5.39 9.17 1.78
CA GLY A 224 5.24 10.50 2.39
C GLY A 224 5.86 11.65 1.59
N TYR A 225 6.47 11.39 0.43
CA TYR A 225 7.25 12.39 -0.30
C TYR A 225 6.43 13.63 -0.75
N LEU A 226 5.11 13.51 -0.89
CA LEU A 226 4.23 14.56 -1.43
C LEU A 226 3.18 15.11 -0.45
N ASP A 227 3.16 14.70 0.82
CA ASP A 227 2.07 15.05 1.74
C ASP A 227 2.45 16.01 2.88
N GLY A 228 3.74 16.20 3.15
CA GLY A 228 4.22 17.19 4.11
C GLY A 228 3.78 16.94 5.56
N PHE A 229 3.29 15.74 5.89
CA PHE A 229 3.00 15.39 7.28
C PHE A 229 4.28 15.35 8.12
N GLU A 230 4.20 15.85 9.36
CA GLU A 230 5.32 15.85 10.30
C GLU A 230 5.52 14.49 10.98
N PHE A 231 4.48 13.65 10.98
CA PHE A 231 4.51 12.28 11.47
C PHE A 231 4.60 11.30 10.32
N ASP A 232 5.19 10.14 10.58
CA ASP A 232 5.43 9.13 9.55
C ASP A 232 5.12 7.72 10.04
N ALA A 233 4.51 6.94 9.16
CA ALA A 233 4.30 5.52 9.33
C ALA A 233 4.47 4.86 7.97
N ASP A 234 5.32 3.82 7.91
CA ASP A 234 5.58 3.11 6.67
C ASP A 234 4.40 2.16 6.34
N LEU A 235 3.43 2.70 5.61
CA LEU A 235 2.25 1.94 5.17
C LEU A 235 2.56 0.93 4.07
N ARG A 236 3.75 0.97 3.47
CA ARG A 236 4.11 0.09 2.35
C ARG A 236 4.08 -1.37 2.76
N THR A 237 4.49 -1.71 3.98
CA THR A 237 4.46 -3.10 4.48
C THR A 237 3.06 -3.71 4.41
N PHE A 238 2.00 -2.91 4.56
CA PHE A 238 0.61 -3.38 4.62
C PHE A 238 -0.14 -3.26 3.29
N TRP A 239 0.54 -2.82 2.21
CA TRP A 239 -0.12 -2.44 0.95
C TRP A 239 -1.03 -3.53 0.38
N LEU A 240 -0.59 -4.80 0.44
CA LEU A 240 -1.31 -5.91 -0.18
C LEU A 240 -2.57 -6.28 0.61
N PHE A 241 -2.49 -6.25 1.95
CA PHE A 241 -3.66 -6.39 2.81
C PHE A 241 -4.66 -5.25 2.54
N MET A 242 -4.20 -4.00 2.52
CA MET A 242 -5.07 -2.86 2.27
C MET A 242 -5.73 -2.93 0.88
N LEU A 243 -4.99 -3.39 -0.13
CA LEU A 243 -5.48 -3.57 -1.49
C LEU A 243 -6.56 -4.65 -1.57
N TRP A 244 -6.34 -5.79 -0.93
CA TRP A 244 -7.32 -6.87 -0.86
C TRP A 244 -8.63 -6.39 -0.21
N ARG A 245 -8.53 -5.67 0.91
CA ARG A 245 -9.70 -5.14 1.62
C ARG A 245 -10.47 -4.13 0.78
N ILE A 246 -9.79 -3.11 0.24
CA ILE A 246 -10.47 -2.07 -0.54
C ILE A 246 -11.10 -2.63 -1.83
N GLN A 247 -10.48 -3.63 -2.46
CA GLN A 247 -11.07 -4.33 -3.61
C GLN A 247 -12.34 -5.10 -3.23
N SER A 248 -12.47 -5.54 -1.97
CA SER A 248 -13.57 -6.39 -1.50
C SER A 248 -14.82 -5.58 -1.12
N HIS A 249 -14.66 -4.43 -0.46
CA HIS A 249 -15.80 -3.67 0.09
C HIS A 249 -15.78 -2.16 -0.23
N SER A 250 -14.71 -1.64 -0.86
CA SER A 250 -14.61 -0.24 -1.32
C SER A 250 -14.72 0.87 -0.26
N SER A 251 -14.79 0.55 1.03
CA SER A 251 -14.92 1.54 2.11
C SER A 251 -13.57 1.85 2.75
N VAL A 252 -13.15 3.11 2.68
CA VAL A 252 -11.90 3.59 3.32
C VAL A 252 -12.04 3.54 4.85
N ASP A 253 -13.19 3.92 5.40
CA ASP A 253 -13.43 3.88 6.85
C ASP A 253 -13.36 2.46 7.41
N GLN A 254 -13.91 1.49 6.69
CA GLN A 254 -13.81 0.07 7.07
C GLN A 254 -12.36 -0.42 6.94
N LEU A 255 -11.66 -0.06 5.87
CA LEU A 255 -10.26 -0.41 5.67
C LEU A 255 -9.39 0.07 6.85
N VAL A 256 -9.56 1.32 7.28
CA VAL A 256 -8.79 1.89 8.41
C VAL A 256 -9.02 1.06 9.68
N LYS A 257 -10.28 0.71 10.00
CA LYS A 257 -10.62 -0.12 11.17
C LYS A 257 -9.99 -1.50 11.09
N GLU A 258 -9.99 -2.12 9.91
CA GLU A 258 -9.40 -3.43 9.69
C GLU A 258 -7.86 -3.39 9.82
N VAL A 259 -7.20 -2.33 9.31
CA VAL A 259 -5.75 -2.11 9.51
C VAL A 259 -5.41 -1.92 10.98
N MET A 260 -6.16 -1.10 11.71
CA MET A 260 -5.96 -0.91 13.16
C MET A 260 -6.14 -2.20 13.95
N THR A 261 -7.09 -3.05 13.54
CA THR A 261 -7.36 -4.33 14.19
C THR A 261 -6.25 -5.34 13.90
N ALA A 262 -5.81 -5.43 12.64
CA ALA A 262 -4.75 -6.33 12.21
C ALA A 262 -3.37 -5.93 12.76
N PHE A 263 -3.09 -4.63 12.85
CA PHE A 263 -1.77 -4.07 13.16
C PHE A 263 -1.86 -2.97 14.24
N PRO A 264 -2.31 -3.29 15.45
CA PRO A 264 -2.53 -2.28 16.50
C PRO A 264 -1.25 -1.55 16.92
N ASP A 265 -0.08 -2.17 16.76
CA ASP A 265 1.21 -1.55 17.08
C ASP A 265 1.55 -0.39 16.14
N LEU A 266 0.93 -0.30 14.96
CA LEU A 266 1.09 0.83 14.04
C LEU A 266 0.70 2.16 14.70
N LEU A 267 -0.29 2.14 15.60
CA LEU A 267 -0.76 3.33 16.31
C LEU A 267 0.27 3.87 17.32
N GLN A 268 1.22 3.04 17.77
CA GLN A 268 2.27 3.46 18.71
C GLN A 268 3.30 4.39 18.04
N GLY A 269 3.36 4.40 16.71
CA GLY A 269 4.26 5.27 15.94
C GLY A 269 3.77 6.71 15.77
N PHE A 270 2.52 7.01 16.15
CA PHE A 270 1.95 8.33 15.99
C PHE A 270 2.05 9.16 17.27
N PRO A 271 2.26 10.48 17.17
CA PRO A 271 2.19 11.36 18.33
C PRO A 271 0.77 11.34 18.90
N ALA A 272 0.67 11.33 20.23
CA ALA A 272 -0.54 11.74 20.92
C ALA A 272 -0.45 13.26 21.09
N ASP A 273 -1.01 14.01 20.14
CA ASP A 273 -1.12 15.46 20.24
C ASP A 273 -2.57 15.91 20.47
N ASP A 274 -2.74 17.19 20.80
CA ASP A 274 -4.04 17.77 21.13
C ASP A 274 -4.95 18.00 19.90
N TYR A 275 -4.44 17.80 18.69
CA TYR A 275 -5.16 18.09 17.45
C TYR A 275 -5.84 16.86 16.88
N PHE A 276 -5.12 15.74 16.76
CA PHE A 276 -5.62 14.52 16.14
C PHE A 276 -5.22 13.27 16.92
N SER A 277 -6.16 12.34 17.04
CA SER A 277 -5.87 11.03 17.62
C SER A 277 -4.98 10.19 16.68
N PRO A 278 -4.20 9.22 17.19
CA PRO A 278 -3.42 8.29 16.38
C PRO A 278 -4.24 7.60 15.27
N GLU A 279 -5.49 7.25 15.56
CA GLU A 279 -6.43 6.65 14.60
C GLU A 279 -6.78 7.62 13.47
N ARG A 280 -6.99 8.90 13.80
CA ARG A 280 -7.26 9.93 12.81
C ARG A 280 -6.03 10.20 11.95
N ASN A 281 -4.84 10.23 12.54
CA ASN A 281 -3.58 10.37 11.81
C ASN A 281 -3.35 9.20 10.84
N LEU A 282 -3.57 7.96 11.29
CA LEU A 282 -3.50 6.78 10.43
C LEU A 282 -4.52 6.84 9.28
N SER A 283 -5.76 7.24 9.57
CA SER A 283 -6.80 7.44 8.56
C SER A 283 -6.37 8.45 7.49
N MET A 284 -5.77 9.58 7.88
CA MET A 284 -5.27 10.58 6.95
C MET A 284 -4.13 10.04 6.08
N LEU A 285 -3.18 9.29 6.66
CA LEU A 285 -2.10 8.68 5.88
C LEU A 285 -2.61 7.62 4.90
N ILE A 286 -3.56 6.77 5.29
CA ILE A 286 -4.13 5.76 4.39
C ILE A 286 -4.85 6.45 3.22
N GLU A 287 -5.68 7.45 3.47
CA GLU A 287 -6.37 8.17 2.40
C GLU A 287 -5.38 8.88 1.47
N SER A 288 -4.48 9.69 2.05
CA SER A 288 -3.52 10.51 1.29
C SER A 288 -2.48 9.69 0.51
N ARG A 289 -1.85 8.70 1.15
CA ARG A 289 -0.72 7.95 0.58
C ARG A 289 -1.15 6.74 -0.22
N PHE A 290 -2.08 5.95 0.33
CA PHE A 290 -2.51 4.70 -0.29
C PHE A 290 -3.63 4.93 -1.31
N ILE A 291 -4.70 5.63 -0.95
CA ILE A 291 -5.84 5.80 -1.86
C ILE A 291 -5.53 6.82 -2.96
N GLU A 292 -5.20 8.06 -2.60
CA GLU A 292 -5.01 9.15 -3.58
C GLU A 292 -3.71 8.99 -4.38
N ARG A 293 -2.56 8.94 -3.69
CA ARG A 293 -1.23 9.03 -4.33
C ARG A 293 -0.66 7.69 -4.80
N PHE A 294 -1.31 6.57 -4.45
CA PHE A 294 -1.01 5.27 -5.05
C PHE A 294 -2.18 4.80 -5.93
N LEU A 295 -3.33 4.43 -5.37
CA LEU A 295 -4.38 3.81 -6.19
C LEU A 295 -4.99 4.75 -7.26
N GLN A 296 -5.28 6.01 -6.96
CA GLN A 296 -5.81 6.94 -7.96
C GLN A 296 -4.76 7.36 -9.00
N PHE A 297 -3.52 7.62 -8.57
CA PHE A 297 -2.42 7.94 -9.51
C PHE A 297 -2.21 6.83 -10.55
N TRP A 298 -2.33 5.57 -10.14
CA TRP A 298 -2.23 4.43 -11.03
C TRP A 298 -3.49 4.16 -11.86
N GLY A 299 -4.62 4.82 -11.56
CA GLY A 299 -5.90 4.62 -12.24
C GLY A 299 -6.67 3.37 -11.76
N PHE A 300 -6.35 2.86 -10.57
CA PHE A 300 -6.99 1.68 -9.99
C PHE A 300 -8.33 1.99 -9.32
N VAL A 301 -8.47 3.17 -8.74
CA VAL A 301 -9.71 3.61 -8.08
C VAL A 301 -9.97 5.09 -8.39
N THR A 302 -11.17 5.55 -8.08
CA THR A 302 -11.47 6.97 -7.89
C THR A 302 -12.14 7.18 -6.54
N LEU A 303 -11.96 8.35 -5.94
CA LEU A 303 -12.59 8.75 -4.68
C LEU A 303 -13.14 10.16 -4.86
N ASP A 304 -14.37 10.39 -4.40
CA ASP A 304 -14.93 11.74 -4.36
C ASP A 304 -14.15 12.56 -3.32
N PRO A 305 -13.56 13.71 -3.66
CA PRO A 305 -12.79 14.51 -2.71
C PRO A 305 -13.67 15.13 -1.60
N ARG A 306 -15.01 15.13 -1.75
CA ARG A 306 -15.92 15.67 -0.74
C ARG A 306 -16.01 14.73 0.46
N SER A 307 -15.47 15.18 1.58
CA SER A 307 -15.63 14.53 2.89
C SER A 307 -16.90 14.97 3.63
N PHE A 308 -17.53 16.06 3.19
CA PHE A 308 -18.78 16.59 3.76
C PHE A 308 -19.76 17.02 2.66
N LEU A 309 -21.05 16.83 2.93
CA LEU A 309 -22.14 17.34 2.11
C LEU A 309 -23.23 17.87 3.04
N ASN A 310 -23.62 19.14 2.90
CA ASN A 310 -24.61 19.79 3.77
C ASN A 310 -24.27 19.69 5.27
N ALA A 311 -23.00 19.91 5.63
CA ALA A 311 -22.45 19.79 6.99
C ALA A 311 -22.43 18.36 7.59
N GLU A 312 -22.87 17.35 6.85
CA GLU A 312 -22.80 15.95 7.27
C GLU A 312 -21.59 15.25 6.66
N PRO A 313 -20.86 14.41 7.43
CA PRO A 313 -19.81 13.57 6.88
C PRO A 313 -20.35 12.62 5.81
N VAL A 314 -19.61 12.49 4.71
CA VAL A 314 -19.94 11.53 3.64
C VAL A 314 -19.07 10.31 3.79
N ALA A 315 -19.67 9.12 3.66
CA ALA A 315 -18.94 7.87 3.67
C ALA A 315 -17.83 7.89 2.61
N ARG A 316 -16.60 7.56 3.01
CA ARG A 316 -15.44 7.54 2.13
C ARG A 316 -15.43 6.22 1.34
N VAL A 317 -16.10 6.20 0.19
CA VAL A 317 -16.24 5.02 -0.67
C VAL A 317 -15.50 5.23 -1.99
N VAL A 318 -14.59 4.31 -2.33
CA VAL A 318 -13.89 4.32 -3.61
C VAL A 318 -14.71 3.66 -4.71
N GLN A 319 -14.54 4.11 -5.95
CA GLN A 319 -15.02 3.40 -7.13
C GLN A 319 -13.86 2.61 -7.74
N VAL A 320 -13.89 1.28 -7.60
CA VAL A 320 -12.89 0.39 -8.18
C VAL A 320 -12.98 0.42 -9.71
N GLN A 321 -11.86 0.73 -10.36
CA GLN A 321 -11.75 0.77 -11.82
C GLN A 321 -11.40 -0.62 -12.38
N PRO A 322 -11.72 -0.91 -13.66
CA PRO A 322 -11.39 -2.19 -14.29
C PRO A 322 -9.90 -2.54 -14.22
N LEU A 323 -9.03 -1.54 -14.31
CA LEU A 323 -7.58 -1.72 -14.27
C LEU A 323 -7.10 -2.40 -12.98
N LEU A 324 -7.73 -2.13 -11.83
CA LEU A 324 -7.39 -2.78 -10.56
C LEU A 324 -7.62 -4.30 -10.65
N LYS A 325 -8.81 -4.71 -11.12
CA LYS A 325 -9.20 -6.13 -11.19
C LYS A 325 -8.44 -6.90 -12.28
N GLN A 326 -8.03 -6.21 -13.34
CA GLN A 326 -7.15 -6.77 -14.38
C GLN A 326 -5.72 -6.97 -13.85
N THR A 327 -5.26 -6.06 -12.98
CA THR A 327 -3.92 -6.11 -12.40
C THR A 327 -3.81 -7.11 -11.26
N PHE A 328 -4.76 -7.11 -10.33
CA PHE A 328 -4.67 -7.84 -9.07
C PHE A 328 -5.82 -8.84 -8.93
N GLN A 329 -5.47 -10.12 -8.94
CA GLN A 329 -6.42 -11.22 -8.78
C GLN A 329 -6.03 -12.04 -7.57
N PHE A 330 -6.78 -11.88 -6.48
CA PHE A 330 -6.59 -12.62 -5.25
C PHE A 330 -7.20 -14.03 -5.38
N THR A 331 -6.49 -15.04 -4.90
CA THR A 331 -6.91 -16.46 -4.90
C THR A 331 -7.17 -16.98 -3.49
N ILE A 332 -7.43 -16.09 -2.54
CA ILE A 332 -7.79 -16.46 -1.18
C ILE A 332 -9.25 -16.93 -1.17
N ASN A 333 -9.46 -18.10 -0.56
CA ASN A 333 -10.79 -18.53 -0.15
C ASN A 333 -11.09 -17.87 1.20
N THR A 334 -11.87 -16.78 1.18
CA THR A 334 -12.41 -16.15 2.40
C THR A 334 -13.90 -16.40 2.53
#